data_AF-A0A9X0YLQ3-F1
#
_entry.id   AF-A0A9X0YLQ3-F1
#
_cell.length_a   1.000
_cell.length_b   1.000
_cell.length_c   1.000
_cell.angle_alpha   90.00
_cell.angle_beta   90.00
_cell.angle_gamma   90.00
#
_symmetry.space_group_name_H-M   'P 1'
#
loop_
_entity.id
_entity.type
_entity.pdbx_description
1 polymer ?
#
loop_
_entity_poly.entity_id
_entity_poly.type
_entity_poly.pdbx_seq_one_letter_code
_entity_poly.pdbx_strand_id
1 'polypeptide(L)'
;MTLNLKTWNLLIWLLMSLHLFAQNTGTTVQLTSGPDESAGGAESYIITTALATYYLDKSGGGLSSMIDKDGVDWIGFHNKKGSGHKGEYRGFPNAIHKQDGDYFHAMNSGTEPSHAMADNEQASHIRITFTSENKQWEGQWDFYPERCDFTMTKISKGCHYWVQYEGVPNGTMDTTDFWYASADTKKHPIEEPFLGDLPEPEWMAFGDKQATRILYLLHHENDEHPDNYVSRPDMTVLGFGRQHKDKFLDTVQTFSIGFIESTDYAVISETINKTLEK
;
A
#
# COMPACT_ATOMS: atom_id res chain seq x y z
N MET A 1 13.61 -55.46 42.60
CA MET A 1 13.37 -54.08 42.11
C MET A 1 13.37 -54.14 40.59
N THR A 2 12.23 -54.51 40.02
CA THR A 2 12.04 -54.79 38.59
C THR A 2 11.36 -53.58 37.96
N LEU A 3 12.11 -52.78 37.21
CA LEU A 3 11.60 -51.64 36.46
C LEU A 3 11.02 -52.13 35.12
N ASN A 4 9.79 -51.69 34.85
CA ASN A 4 8.88 -52.16 33.82
C ASN A 4 9.20 -51.49 32.46
N LEU A 5 9.55 -52.30 31.46
CA LEU A 5 10.00 -51.89 30.11
C LEU A 5 8.88 -51.35 29.18
N LYS A 6 7.81 -50.75 29.73
CA LYS A 6 6.64 -50.34 28.93
C LYS A 6 6.46 -48.83 28.71
N THR A 7 7.37 -47.99 29.16
CA THR A 7 7.21 -46.52 29.07
C THR A 7 8.12 -45.83 28.06
N TRP A 8 8.96 -46.54 27.32
CA TRP A 8 9.94 -45.93 26.40
C TRP A 8 9.51 -45.81 24.93
N ASN A 9 8.41 -46.44 24.51
CA ASN A 9 7.93 -46.33 23.12
C ASN A 9 6.90 -45.22 22.90
N LEU A 10 6.46 -44.51 23.95
CA LEU A 10 5.52 -43.39 23.81
C LEU A 10 6.21 -42.02 23.68
N LEU A 11 7.49 -41.92 24.06
CA LEU A 11 8.21 -40.64 24.01
C LEU A 11 8.83 -40.34 22.64
N ILE A 12 9.10 -41.36 21.82
CA ILE A 12 9.72 -41.18 20.50
C ILE A 12 8.65 -40.80 19.44
N TRP A 13 7.39 -41.21 19.63
CA TRP A 13 6.29 -40.80 18.75
C TRP A 13 5.72 -39.41 19.07
N LEU A 14 6.01 -38.86 20.26
CA LEU A 14 5.62 -37.49 20.62
C LEU A 14 6.66 -36.44 20.18
N LEU A 15 7.89 -36.86 19.87
CA LEU A 15 8.96 -35.97 19.40
C LEU A 15 9.07 -35.89 17.87
N MET A 16 8.41 -36.78 17.12
CA MET A 16 8.33 -36.71 15.64
C MET A 16 7.07 -36.02 15.11
N SER A 17 6.12 -35.61 15.96
CA SER A 17 4.88 -34.92 15.53
C SER A 17 4.89 -33.40 15.74
N LEU A 18 6.00 -32.83 16.20
CA LEU A 18 6.16 -31.37 16.40
C LEU A 18 7.04 -30.69 15.33
N HIS A 19 7.38 -31.39 14.24
CA HIS A 19 8.22 -30.87 13.15
C HIS A 19 7.49 -30.63 11.81
N LEU A 20 6.16 -30.52 11.82
CA LEU A 20 5.36 -29.89 10.76
C LEU A 20 4.34 -29.05 11.52
N PHE A 21 4.40 -27.72 11.61
CA PHE A 21 4.30 -26.76 10.52
C PHE A 21 5.12 -25.51 10.85
N ALA A 22 6.36 -25.42 10.39
CA ALA A 22 6.87 -24.11 10.01
C ALA A 22 6.26 -23.86 8.63
N GLN A 23 5.07 -23.26 8.57
CA GLN A 23 4.64 -22.67 7.31
C GLN A 23 5.71 -21.64 6.95
N ASN A 24 6.25 -21.75 5.73
CA ASN A 24 7.15 -20.76 5.18
C ASN A 24 6.32 -19.49 4.93
N THR A 25 6.03 -18.73 5.98
CA THR A 25 5.12 -17.57 5.95
C THR A 25 5.66 -16.45 5.08
N GLY A 26 6.95 -16.48 4.72
CA GLY A 26 7.60 -15.44 3.90
C GLY A 26 7.32 -15.51 2.40
N THR A 27 6.56 -16.50 1.91
CA THR A 27 6.32 -16.65 0.46
C THR A 27 4.84 -16.77 0.09
N THR A 28 3.93 -16.44 1.00
CA THR A 28 2.49 -16.62 0.79
C THR A 28 1.71 -15.33 0.96
N VAL A 29 0.75 -15.11 0.07
CA VAL A 29 -0.29 -14.09 0.13
C VAL A 29 -1.63 -14.80 0.30
N GLN A 30 -2.46 -14.32 1.22
CA GLN A 30 -3.79 -14.88 1.48
C GLN A 30 -4.87 -13.89 1.08
N LEU A 31 -5.90 -14.36 0.38
CA LEU A 31 -7.09 -13.59 0.03
C LEU A 31 -8.26 -14.01 0.91
N THR A 32 -8.87 -13.05 1.59
CA THR A 32 -10.19 -13.21 2.19
C THR A 32 -11.07 -12.01 1.86
N SER A 33 -12.26 -11.96 2.45
CA SER A 33 -13.19 -10.84 2.27
C SER A 33 -13.92 -10.57 3.57
N GLY A 34 -14.23 -9.29 3.80
CA GLY A 34 -15.03 -8.84 4.92
C GLY A 34 -15.03 -7.31 5.02
N PRO A 35 -15.76 -6.77 5.99
CA PRO A 35 -15.82 -5.33 6.20
C PRO A 35 -14.50 -4.80 6.77
N ASP A 36 -14.09 -3.60 6.33
CA ASP A 36 -13.14 -2.77 7.06
C ASP A 36 -13.90 -1.89 8.05
N GLU A 37 -14.07 -2.41 9.27
CA GLU A 37 -14.80 -1.72 10.35
C GLU A 37 -14.14 -0.39 10.75
N SER A 38 -12.81 -0.28 10.60
CA SER A 38 -12.07 0.95 10.91
C SER A 38 -12.35 2.06 9.89
N ALA A 39 -12.65 1.68 8.65
CA ALA A 39 -12.95 2.57 7.54
C ALA A 39 -14.45 2.89 7.34
N GLY A 40 -15.31 2.45 8.24
CA GLY A 40 -16.77 2.66 8.15
C GLY A 40 -17.55 1.47 7.60
N GLY A 41 -16.97 0.27 7.61
CA GLY A 41 -17.67 -1.00 7.39
C GLY A 41 -17.91 -1.38 5.92
N ALA A 42 -17.15 -0.80 4.99
CA ALA A 42 -17.25 -1.17 3.58
C ALA A 42 -16.65 -2.56 3.32
N GLU A 43 -17.33 -3.36 2.49
CA GLU A 43 -16.84 -4.67 2.06
C GLU A 43 -15.53 -4.53 1.28
N SER A 44 -14.51 -5.26 1.74
CA SER A 44 -13.15 -5.19 1.23
C SER A 44 -12.62 -6.57 0.86
N TYR A 45 -11.71 -6.63 -0.10
CA TYR A 45 -10.75 -7.73 -0.15
C TYR A 45 -9.75 -7.51 0.98
N ILE A 46 -9.48 -8.56 1.75
CA ILE A 46 -8.51 -8.52 2.83
C ILE A 46 -7.34 -9.40 2.38
N ILE A 47 -6.22 -8.76 2.07
CA ILE A 47 -5.01 -9.42 1.58
C ILE A 47 -3.98 -9.44 2.69
N THR A 48 -3.52 -10.63 3.09
CA THR A 48 -2.54 -10.78 4.17
C THR A 48 -1.24 -11.34 3.64
N THR A 49 -0.14 -10.66 3.96
CA THR A 49 1.25 -11.06 3.70
C THR A 49 1.99 -11.20 5.04
N ALA A 50 3.28 -11.54 4.99
CA ALA A 50 4.14 -11.50 6.18
C ALA A 50 4.43 -10.07 6.67
N LEU A 51 4.28 -9.05 5.80
CA LEU A 51 4.66 -7.67 6.09
C LEU A 51 3.46 -6.79 6.44
N ALA A 52 2.31 -7.04 5.82
CA ALA A 52 1.13 -6.20 5.92
C ALA A 52 -0.19 -6.95 5.72
N THR A 53 -1.25 -6.38 6.27
CA THR A 53 -2.64 -6.66 5.89
C THR A 53 -3.21 -5.47 5.14
N TYR A 54 -3.66 -5.69 3.91
CA TYR A 54 -4.26 -4.68 3.05
C TYR A 54 -5.79 -4.84 3.04
N TYR A 55 -6.51 -3.74 3.18
CA TYR A 55 -7.96 -3.67 2.99
C TYR A 55 -8.24 -2.89 1.72
N LEU A 56 -8.63 -3.61 0.67
CA LEU A 56 -8.92 -3.05 -0.64
C LEU A 56 -10.44 -2.97 -0.85
N ASP A 57 -10.98 -1.75 -0.87
CA ASP A 57 -12.41 -1.50 -1.00
C ASP A 57 -12.96 -2.08 -2.31
N LYS A 58 -13.95 -2.96 -2.23
CA LYS A 58 -14.50 -3.68 -3.40
C LYS A 58 -15.29 -2.82 -4.37
N SER A 59 -15.77 -1.66 -3.91
CA SER A 59 -16.61 -0.76 -4.71
C SER A 59 -15.82 0.43 -5.23
N GLY A 60 -14.78 0.87 -4.51
CA GLY A 60 -14.00 2.04 -4.86
C GLY A 60 -12.67 1.72 -5.55
N GLY A 61 -12.07 0.56 -5.27
CA GLY A 61 -10.81 0.12 -5.90
C GLY A 61 -9.54 0.75 -5.33
N GLY A 62 -9.64 1.42 -4.18
CA GLY A 62 -8.49 1.90 -3.41
C GLY A 62 -8.37 1.22 -2.04
N LEU A 63 -7.17 1.22 -1.48
CA LEU A 63 -6.89 0.77 -0.12
C LEU A 63 -7.49 1.74 0.89
N SER A 64 -8.32 1.22 1.78
CA SER A 64 -8.78 1.93 2.98
C SER A 64 -7.76 1.81 4.12
N SER A 65 -7.12 0.65 4.24
CA SER A 65 -6.17 0.38 5.33
C SER A 65 -4.96 -0.41 4.84
N MET A 66 -3.81 -0.12 5.43
CA MET A 66 -2.59 -0.91 5.28
C MET A 66 -1.98 -1.09 6.66
N ILE A 67 -2.27 -2.24 7.26
CA ILE A 67 -1.92 -2.57 8.63
C ILE A 67 -0.57 -3.28 8.65
N ASP A 68 0.37 -2.77 9.43
CA ASP A 68 1.67 -3.42 9.62
C ASP A 68 1.60 -4.64 10.57
N LYS A 69 2.73 -5.32 10.75
CA LYS A 69 2.82 -6.50 11.62
C LYS A 69 2.59 -6.23 13.11
N ASP A 70 2.63 -4.96 13.55
CA ASP A 70 2.34 -4.56 14.92
C ASP A 70 0.87 -4.13 15.09
N GLY A 71 0.07 -4.21 14.02
CA GLY A 71 -1.35 -3.89 14.04
C GLY A 71 -1.65 -2.41 13.86
N VAL A 72 -0.69 -1.61 13.39
CA VAL A 72 -0.86 -0.17 13.15
C VAL A 72 -1.25 0.06 11.69
N ASP A 73 -2.32 0.81 11.45
CA ASP A 73 -2.73 1.21 10.11
C ASP A 73 -2.02 2.49 9.67
N TRP A 74 -1.33 2.44 8.53
CA TRP A 74 -0.57 3.56 7.98
C TRP A 74 -1.36 4.43 7.00
N ILE A 75 -2.59 4.04 6.63
CA ILE A 75 -3.49 4.84 5.78
C ILE A 75 -4.50 5.59 6.64
N GLY A 76 -5.25 4.90 7.51
CA GLY A 76 -6.20 5.50 8.44
C GLY A 76 -7.38 6.18 7.75
N PHE A 77 -7.87 5.63 6.63
CA PHE A 77 -9.07 6.13 5.96
C PHE A 77 -10.32 5.88 6.81
N HIS A 78 -11.30 6.78 6.69
CA HIS A 78 -12.68 6.48 7.07
C HIS A 78 -13.67 7.31 6.26
N ASN A 79 -14.84 6.75 5.95
CA ASN A 79 -15.82 7.37 5.05
C ASN A 79 -16.69 8.49 5.67
N LYS A 80 -16.35 9.00 6.86
CA LYS A 80 -17.10 10.07 7.52
C LYS A 80 -17.09 11.35 6.68
N LYS A 81 -18.25 11.65 6.08
CA LYS A 81 -18.47 12.83 5.23
C LYS A 81 -18.04 14.13 5.91
N GLY A 82 -17.24 14.93 5.21
CA GLY A 82 -16.76 16.24 5.65
C GLY A 82 -15.57 16.18 6.61
N SER A 83 -14.96 15.02 6.80
CA SER A 83 -13.74 14.88 7.60
C SER A 83 -12.47 15.35 6.88
N GLY A 84 -12.51 15.42 5.55
CA GLY A 84 -11.37 15.83 4.72
C GLY A 84 -10.08 15.07 5.06
N HIS A 85 -9.00 15.81 5.30
CA HIS A 85 -7.69 15.26 5.61
C HIS A 85 -7.62 14.45 6.93
N LYS A 86 -8.68 14.47 7.74
CA LYS A 86 -8.78 13.67 8.96
C LYS A 86 -9.19 12.22 8.71
N GLY A 87 -9.62 11.88 7.49
CA GLY A 87 -9.91 10.49 7.15
C GLY A 87 -10.40 10.27 5.74
N GLU A 88 -11.44 10.97 5.27
CA GLU A 88 -12.08 10.61 3.98
C GLU A 88 -11.22 10.91 2.74
N TYR A 89 -10.15 11.69 2.87
CA TYR A 89 -9.16 11.91 1.80
C TYR A 89 -8.00 10.91 1.84
N ARG A 90 -7.84 10.14 2.92
CA ARG A 90 -6.70 9.22 3.05
C ARG A 90 -6.95 7.96 2.22
N GLY A 91 -5.90 7.40 1.63
CA GLY A 91 -6.01 6.22 0.77
C GLY A 91 -4.79 5.99 -0.10
N PHE A 92 -4.76 4.83 -0.73
CA PHE A 92 -3.85 4.54 -1.84
C PHE A 92 -4.49 3.58 -2.87
N PRO A 93 -4.48 3.89 -4.17
CA PRO A 93 -4.26 5.23 -4.68
C PRO A 93 -5.49 6.10 -4.37
N ASN A 94 -5.31 7.41 -4.45
CA ASN A 94 -6.34 8.32 -4.95
C ASN A 94 -5.89 8.71 -6.36
N ALA A 95 -6.53 8.15 -7.41
CA ALA A 95 -5.96 8.19 -8.77
C ALA A 95 -6.68 9.11 -9.77
N ILE A 96 -8.00 8.97 -9.91
CA ILE A 96 -8.76 9.70 -10.92
C ILE A 96 -9.58 10.78 -10.23
N HIS A 97 -9.39 12.05 -10.63
CA HIS A 97 -10.15 13.16 -10.08
C HIS A 97 -10.61 14.14 -11.18
N LYS A 98 -11.93 14.19 -11.42
CA LYS A 98 -12.57 15.03 -12.45
C LYS A 98 -11.93 14.89 -13.84
N GLN A 99 -11.56 13.68 -14.19
CA GLN A 99 -10.97 13.31 -15.47
C GLN A 99 -11.78 12.14 -15.98
N ASP A 100 -12.97 12.46 -16.53
CA ASP A 100 -13.97 11.45 -16.90
C ASP A 100 -14.30 10.52 -15.72
N GLY A 101 -14.67 11.14 -14.59
CA GLY A 101 -15.05 10.49 -13.33
C GLY A 101 -14.12 10.79 -12.15
N ASP A 102 -14.40 10.13 -11.03
CA ASP A 102 -13.65 10.19 -9.78
C ASP A 102 -13.48 8.75 -9.23
N TYR A 103 -12.51 8.01 -9.75
CA TYR A 103 -12.32 6.56 -9.53
C TYR A 103 -11.02 6.21 -8.79
N PHE A 104 -10.98 4.97 -8.30
CA PHE A 104 -9.82 4.31 -7.67
C PHE A 104 -9.36 5.06 -6.42
N HIS A 105 -10.23 4.97 -5.41
CA HIS A 105 -10.03 5.38 -4.03
C HIS A 105 -10.95 4.52 -3.16
N ALA A 106 -10.73 4.43 -1.84
CA ALA A 106 -11.74 3.83 -0.96
C ALA A 106 -13.07 4.64 -1.03
N MET A 107 -14.22 3.99 -0.82
CA MET A 107 -15.51 4.65 -1.02
C MET A 107 -15.76 5.77 0.01
N ASN A 108 -15.68 7.01 -0.44
CA ASN A 108 -16.16 8.18 0.28
C ASN A 108 -17.35 8.83 -0.46
N SER A 109 -17.76 10.03 -0.06
CA SER A 109 -18.90 10.72 -0.69
C SER A 109 -18.65 11.29 -2.10
N GLY A 110 -17.40 11.30 -2.56
CA GLY A 110 -16.97 11.76 -3.87
C GLY A 110 -16.39 10.68 -4.78
N THR A 111 -16.08 9.48 -4.26
CA THR A 111 -15.63 8.34 -5.06
C THR A 111 -16.80 7.74 -5.85
N GLU A 112 -16.64 7.60 -7.16
CA GLU A 112 -17.53 6.88 -8.05
C GLU A 112 -17.21 5.37 -8.03
N PRO A 113 -18.23 4.51 -8.23
CA PRO A 113 -18.04 3.07 -8.12
C PRO A 113 -17.20 2.47 -9.25
N SER A 114 -16.64 1.31 -8.96
CA SER A 114 -15.92 0.43 -9.86
C SER A 114 -16.33 -1.01 -9.59
N HIS A 115 -15.94 -1.91 -10.49
CA HIS A 115 -16.23 -3.33 -10.40
C HIS A 115 -14.94 -4.12 -10.35
N ALA A 116 -14.80 -4.92 -9.29
CA ALA A 116 -13.65 -5.79 -9.10
C ALA A 116 -13.82 -7.15 -9.78
N MET A 117 -12.71 -7.69 -10.27
CA MET A 117 -12.57 -9.07 -10.73
C MET A 117 -11.25 -9.63 -10.21
N ALA A 118 -11.29 -10.72 -9.44
CA ALA A 118 -10.08 -11.44 -9.05
C ALA A 118 -9.61 -12.30 -10.24
N ASP A 119 -8.47 -11.93 -10.83
CA ASP A 119 -7.94 -12.55 -12.04
C ASP A 119 -7.01 -13.74 -11.73
N ASN A 120 -6.32 -13.68 -10.58
CA ASN A 120 -5.41 -14.71 -10.12
C ASN A 120 -5.46 -14.83 -8.59
N GLU A 121 -5.51 -16.05 -8.07
CA GLU A 121 -5.55 -16.35 -6.63
C GLU A 121 -4.55 -17.48 -6.31
N GLN A 122 -3.28 -17.23 -6.57
CA GLN A 122 -2.19 -18.13 -6.20
C GLN A 122 -1.58 -17.70 -4.87
N ALA A 123 -1.08 -18.66 -4.10
CA ALA A 123 -0.42 -18.36 -2.84
C ALA A 123 0.79 -17.43 -3.03
N SER A 124 1.46 -17.44 -4.18
CA SER A 124 2.58 -16.52 -4.47
C SER A 124 2.15 -15.19 -5.07
N HIS A 125 0.89 -15.04 -5.50
CA HIS A 125 0.41 -13.89 -6.26
C HIS A 125 -1.11 -13.83 -6.32
N ILE A 126 -1.67 -12.71 -5.85
CA ILE A 126 -3.07 -12.37 -6.08
C ILE A 126 -3.14 -11.19 -7.04
N ARG A 127 -4.01 -11.27 -8.04
CA ARG A 127 -4.32 -10.17 -8.96
C ARG A 127 -5.79 -9.81 -8.92
N ILE A 128 -6.10 -8.53 -8.80
CA ILE A 128 -7.46 -8.00 -8.83
C ILE A 128 -7.52 -6.80 -9.76
N THR A 129 -8.34 -6.88 -10.80
CA THR A 129 -8.62 -5.76 -11.70
C THR A 129 -9.89 -5.04 -11.29
N PHE A 130 -9.85 -3.71 -11.28
CA PHE A 130 -10.98 -2.83 -11.09
C PHE A 130 -11.28 -2.09 -12.39
N THR A 131 -12.50 -2.24 -12.89
CA THR A 131 -13.01 -1.45 -14.02
C THR A 131 -13.94 -0.37 -13.48
N SER A 132 -13.68 0.89 -13.81
CA SER A 132 -14.58 2.03 -13.54
C SER A 132 -16.00 1.78 -14.07
N GLU A 133 -17.02 2.35 -13.42
CA GLU A 133 -18.42 2.24 -13.86
C GLU A 133 -18.62 2.74 -15.31
N ASN A 134 -17.91 3.80 -15.72
CA ASN A 134 -17.95 4.31 -17.09
C ASN A 134 -17.13 3.46 -18.10
N LYS A 135 -16.40 2.45 -17.61
CA LYS A 135 -15.59 1.49 -18.37
C LYS A 135 -14.43 2.10 -19.14
N GLN A 136 -14.09 3.37 -18.87
CA GLN A 136 -13.00 4.05 -19.55
C GLN A 136 -11.66 3.90 -18.82
N TRP A 137 -11.70 3.51 -17.56
CA TRP A 137 -10.53 3.31 -16.70
C TRP A 137 -10.46 1.88 -16.17
N GLU A 138 -9.24 1.33 -16.10
CA GLU A 138 -8.94 0.05 -15.43
C GLU A 138 -7.68 0.21 -14.59
N GLY A 139 -7.78 -0.18 -13.32
CA GLY A 139 -6.67 -0.27 -12.38
C GLY A 139 -6.46 -1.72 -11.98
N GLN A 140 -5.22 -2.19 -11.95
CA GLN A 140 -4.87 -3.56 -11.60
C GLN A 140 -4.02 -3.56 -10.33
N TRP A 141 -4.40 -4.41 -9.38
CA TRP A 141 -3.63 -4.68 -8.17
C TRP A 141 -2.92 -6.02 -8.28
N ASP A 142 -1.64 -6.04 -7.93
CA ASP A 142 -0.83 -7.25 -7.84
C ASP A 142 -0.22 -7.34 -6.44
N PHE A 143 -0.63 -8.35 -5.68
CA PHE A 143 -0.11 -8.61 -4.35
C PHE A 143 0.85 -9.78 -4.37
N TYR A 144 2.09 -9.53 -3.97
CA TYR A 144 3.15 -10.50 -3.77
C TYR A 144 3.50 -10.59 -2.27
N PRO A 145 4.24 -11.62 -1.83
CA PRO A 145 4.61 -11.76 -0.43
C PRO A 145 5.37 -10.55 0.14
N GLU A 146 6.14 -9.85 -0.69
CA GLU A 146 7.01 -8.74 -0.30
C GLU A 146 6.61 -7.36 -0.82
N ARG A 147 5.63 -7.26 -1.72
CA ARG A 147 5.22 -5.99 -2.33
C ARG A 147 3.76 -6.01 -2.78
N CYS A 148 3.18 -4.81 -2.91
CA CYS A 148 1.89 -4.59 -3.52
C CYS A 148 2.07 -3.56 -4.64
N ASP A 149 1.64 -3.91 -5.85
CA ASP A 149 1.72 -3.05 -7.02
C ASP A 149 0.33 -2.61 -7.45
N PHE A 150 0.19 -1.35 -7.84
CA PHE A 150 -0.95 -0.78 -8.52
C PHE A 150 -0.53 -0.32 -9.92
N THR A 151 -1.23 -0.77 -10.95
CA THR A 151 -0.99 -0.36 -12.34
C THR A 151 -2.25 0.27 -12.92
N MET A 152 -2.13 1.46 -13.51
CA MET A 152 -3.20 2.02 -14.33
C MET A 152 -3.17 1.39 -15.72
N THR A 153 -3.89 0.29 -15.93
CA THR A 153 -3.80 -0.51 -17.16
C THR A 153 -4.61 0.07 -18.33
N LYS A 154 -5.58 0.94 -18.04
CA LYS A 154 -6.38 1.63 -19.06
C LYS A 154 -6.71 3.05 -18.63
N ILE A 155 -6.45 3.97 -19.54
CA ILE A 155 -6.61 5.42 -19.36
C ILE A 155 -7.75 5.90 -20.27
N SER A 156 -8.66 6.71 -19.72
CA SER A 156 -9.71 7.33 -20.55
C SER A 156 -9.09 8.26 -21.59
N LYS A 157 -9.60 8.21 -22.82
CA LYS A 157 -8.98 8.88 -23.96
C LYS A 157 -8.86 10.39 -23.75
N GLY A 158 -7.63 10.90 -23.79
CA GLY A 158 -7.34 12.34 -23.66
C GLY A 158 -7.42 12.87 -22.23
N CYS A 159 -7.60 11.98 -21.24
CA CYS A 159 -7.55 12.33 -19.84
C CYS A 159 -6.14 12.11 -19.27
N HIS A 160 -5.87 12.79 -18.17
CA HIS A 160 -4.66 12.60 -17.37
C HIS A 160 -5.06 12.13 -15.96
N TYR A 161 -4.14 11.53 -15.24
CA TYR A 161 -4.33 11.10 -13.86
C TYR A 161 -3.10 11.40 -13.00
N TRP A 162 -3.22 11.08 -11.72
CA TRP A 162 -2.11 11.07 -10.76
C TRP A 162 -2.18 9.77 -9.96
N VAL A 163 -1.18 9.48 -9.14
CA VAL A 163 -1.31 8.47 -8.09
C VAL A 163 -0.88 9.08 -6.78
N GLN A 164 -1.83 9.22 -5.85
CA GLN A 164 -1.55 9.77 -4.54
C GLN A 164 -1.52 8.72 -3.44
N TYR A 165 -0.61 8.93 -2.49
CA TYR A 165 -0.67 8.37 -1.15
C TYR A 165 -1.00 9.49 -0.16
N GLU A 166 -2.09 9.27 0.55
CA GLU A 166 -2.58 10.17 1.59
C GLU A 166 -2.75 9.33 2.86
N GLY A 167 -1.83 9.45 3.83
CA GLY A 167 -1.77 8.52 4.96
C GLY A 167 -1.22 9.13 6.24
N VAL A 168 -1.03 8.28 7.24
CA VAL A 168 -0.60 8.64 8.60
C VAL A 168 0.53 7.70 9.03
N PRO A 169 1.81 8.12 8.93
CA PRO A 169 2.91 7.28 9.36
C PRO A 169 2.71 6.80 10.80
N ASN A 170 2.88 5.49 11.02
CA ASN A 170 2.66 4.84 12.31
C ASN A 170 1.31 5.19 13.00
N GLY A 171 0.25 5.41 12.21
CA GLY A 171 -1.13 5.53 12.67
C GLY A 171 -1.61 6.93 13.02
N THR A 172 -0.73 7.93 13.14
CA THR A 172 -1.12 9.33 13.35
C THR A 172 -0.05 10.25 12.81
N MET A 173 -0.44 11.23 11.99
CA MET A 173 0.46 12.27 11.52
C MET A 173 0.87 13.18 12.69
N ASP A 174 2.17 13.27 12.97
CA ASP A 174 2.72 14.26 13.89
C ASP A 174 4.15 14.71 13.53
N THR A 175 4.67 15.71 14.24
CA THR A 175 6.00 16.32 13.95
C THR A 175 7.20 15.38 14.11
N THR A 176 6.98 14.18 14.64
CA THR A 176 8.02 13.19 14.90
C THR A 176 8.18 12.18 13.77
N ASP A 177 7.25 12.24 12.80
CA ASP A 177 7.37 11.60 11.51
C ASP A 177 8.49 12.24 10.67
N PHE A 178 8.93 11.50 9.67
CA PHE A 178 9.95 11.93 8.72
C PHE A 178 9.77 11.25 7.36
N TRP A 179 10.46 11.77 6.36
CA TRP A 179 10.55 11.12 5.05
C TRP A 179 12.00 11.04 4.53
N TYR A 180 12.18 10.10 3.60
CA TYR A 180 13.33 9.97 2.71
C TYR A 180 12.82 9.91 1.27
N ALA A 181 13.66 10.29 0.31
CA ALA A 181 13.33 10.16 -1.11
C ALA A 181 14.58 9.81 -1.92
N SER A 182 14.40 9.51 -3.21
CA SER A 182 15.52 9.34 -4.14
C SER A 182 16.35 10.60 -4.36
N ALA A 183 15.78 11.78 -4.05
CA ALA A 183 16.40 13.09 -4.26
C ALA A 183 17.72 13.33 -3.51
N ASP A 184 17.83 12.84 -2.27
CA ASP A 184 19.08 12.86 -1.51
C ASP A 184 19.08 11.83 -0.38
N THR A 185 20.15 11.79 0.42
CA THR A 185 20.32 10.82 1.51
C THR A 185 19.88 11.36 2.88
N LYS A 186 19.22 12.52 2.96
CA LYS A 186 18.87 13.17 4.22
C LYS A 186 17.55 12.68 4.74
N LYS A 187 17.46 12.54 6.07
CA LYS A 187 16.19 12.40 6.76
C LYS A 187 15.55 13.78 6.86
N HIS A 188 14.42 13.96 6.19
CA HIS A 188 13.68 15.21 6.22
C HIS A 188 12.56 15.18 7.26
N PRO A 189 12.31 16.28 7.99
CA PRO A 189 11.12 16.41 8.83
C PRO A 189 9.85 16.24 7.99
N ILE A 190 8.80 15.64 8.55
CA ILE A 190 7.55 15.40 7.81
C ILE A 190 6.90 16.69 7.28
N GLU A 191 7.12 17.83 7.91
CA GLU A 191 6.53 19.11 7.49
C GLU A 191 7.26 19.73 6.29
N GLU A 192 8.47 19.27 5.97
CA GLU A 192 9.25 19.77 4.83
C GLU A 192 8.65 19.25 3.52
N PRO A 193 8.20 20.13 2.59
CA PRO A 193 7.67 19.68 1.31
C PRO A 193 8.79 19.28 0.35
N PHE A 194 8.48 18.38 -0.56
CA PHE A 194 9.26 18.17 -1.79
C PHE A 194 8.44 18.67 -2.96
N LEU A 195 9.02 19.57 -3.76
CA LEU A 195 8.35 20.13 -4.93
C LEU A 195 9.22 19.98 -6.18
N GLY A 196 8.73 19.22 -7.15
CA GLY A 196 9.46 18.89 -8.36
C GLY A 196 9.30 17.42 -8.74
N ASP A 197 10.10 17.02 -9.70
CA ASP A 197 10.25 15.66 -10.23
C ASP A 197 11.29 14.89 -9.39
N LEU A 198 10.98 13.67 -8.95
CA LEU A 198 11.92 12.82 -8.21
C LEU A 198 12.97 12.24 -9.18
N PRO A 199 14.26 12.15 -8.80
CA PRO A 199 15.22 11.50 -9.69
C PRO A 199 15.02 9.97 -9.71
N GLU A 200 15.36 9.36 -10.84
CA GLU A 200 15.34 7.91 -11.03
C GLU A 200 16.26 7.16 -10.04
N PRO A 201 15.80 6.05 -9.43
CA PRO A 201 14.41 5.59 -9.43
C PRO A 201 13.52 6.50 -8.58
N GLU A 202 12.31 6.79 -9.05
CA GLU A 202 11.37 7.70 -8.40
C GLU A 202 10.71 7.05 -7.17
N TRP A 203 11.19 7.40 -5.97
CA TRP A 203 10.59 6.88 -4.73
C TRP A 203 10.62 7.87 -3.57
N MET A 204 9.68 7.68 -2.66
CA MET A 204 9.63 8.35 -1.37
C MET A 204 9.19 7.35 -0.29
N ALA A 205 9.69 7.53 0.92
CA ALA A 205 9.37 6.68 2.05
C ALA A 205 9.08 7.49 3.32
N PHE A 206 8.06 7.10 4.07
CA PHE A 206 7.57 7.78 5.27
C PHE A 206 7.75 6.90 6.50
N GLY A 207 8.30 7.47 7.58
CA GLY A 207 8.53 6.77 8.84
C GLY A 207 8.19 7.62 10.05
N ASP A 208 8.14 6.97 11.21
CA ASP A 208 7.93 7.58 12.51
C ASP A 208 9.10 7.21 13.43
N LYS A 209 9.45 8.07 14.39
CA LYS A 209 10.56 7.83 15.33
C LYS A 209 10.36 6.60 16.22
N GLN A 210 9.11 6.16 16.44
CA GLN A 210 8.79 5.01 17.30
C GLN A 210 8.74 3.71 16.49
N ALA A 211 8.66 3.81 15.17
CA ALA A 211 8.69 2.67 14.28
C ALA A 211 10.13 2.28 13.92
N THR A 212 10.35 0.97 13.77
CA THR A 212 11.61 0.42 13.22
C THR A 212 11.48 0.06 11.74
N ARG A 213 10.33 0.37 11.14
CA ARG A 213 9.99 0.16 9.74
C ARG A 213 9.64 1.47 9.06
N ILE A 214 9.62 1.46 7.74
CA ILE A 214 9.20 2.58 6.91
C ILE A 214 8.19 2.09 5.87
N LEU A 215 7.23 2.94 5.52
CA LEU A 215 6.37 2.74 4.36
C LEU A 215 7.05 3.37 3.14
N TYR A 216 7.20 2.64 2.06
CA TYR A 216 7.74 3.18 0.81
C TYR A 216 6.68 3.23 -0.28
N LEU A 217 6.86 4.18 -1.19
CA LEU A 217 6.19 4.28 -2.47
C LEU A 217 7.24 4.40 -3.57
N LEU A 218 7.02 3.66 -4.65
CA LEU A 218 7.91 3.60 -5.81
C LEU A 218 7.09 3.76 -7.08
N HIS A 219 7.50 4.63 -7.97
CA HIS A 219 7.06 4.67 -9.37
C HIS A 219 8.06 3.86 -10.20
N HIS A 220 7.58 2.92 -11.01
CA HIS A 220 8.44 1.97 -11.73
C HIS A 220 9.04 2.58 -12.99
N GLU A 221 8.25 3.43 -13.64
CA GLU A 221 8.68 4.23 -14.76
C GLU A 221 9.38 5.51 -14.28
N ASN A 222 10.23 6.04 -15.16
CA ASN A 222 10.88 7.33 -14.98
C ASN A 222 10.24 8.30 -15.98
N ASP A 223 9.80 9.46 -15.52
CA ASP A 223 9.29 10.53 -16.38
C ASP A 223 9.93 11.89 -16.05
N GLU A 224 9.28 13.00 -16.41
CA GLU A 224 9.73 14.37 -16.06
C GLU A 224 8.58 15.16 -15.38
N HIS A 225 7.60 14.44 -14.84
CA HIS A 225 6.41 14.99 -14.24
C HIS A 225 6.63 15.27 -12.74
N PRO A 226 5.85 16.20 -12.16
CA PRO A 226 6.04 16.55 -10.75
C PRO A 226 5.53 15.47 -9.79
N ASP A 227 6.33 15.10 -8.79
CA ASP A 227 6.02 14.15 -7.72
C ASP A 227 5.91 14.83 -6.36
N ASN A 228 5.02 15.82 -6.28
CA ASN A 228 5.00 16.70 -5.13
C ASN A 228 4.55 15.98 -3.86
N TYR A 229 5.36 16.16 -2.81
CA TYR A 229 4.97 15.87 -1.44
C TYR A 229 4.67 17.16 -0.69
N VAL A 230 3.50 17.19 -0.05
CA VAL A 230 3.15 18.24 0.92
C VAL A 230 2.56 17.64 2.19
N SER A 231 2.89 18.26 3.31
CA SER A 231 2.27 17.95 4.60
C SER A 231 0.92 18.65 4.75
N ARG A 232 0.01 17.98 5.45
CA ARG A 232 -1.25 18.52 5.98
C ARG A 232 -1.31 18.22 7.48
N PRO A 233 -2.14 18.94 8.25
CA PRO A 233 -2.17 18.78 9.71
C PRO A 233 -2.43 17.34 10.19
N ASP A 234 -3.15 16.53 9.42
CA ASP A 234 -3.54 15.18 9.82
C ASP A 234 -3.13 14.10 8.81
N MET A 235 -2.32 14.40 7.77
CA MET A 235 -1.86 13.39 6.81
C MET A 235 -0.68 13.85 5.94
N THR A 236 0.02 12.87 5.37
CA THR A 236 0.89 13.03 4.20
C THR A 236 0.06 13.27 2.94
N VAL A 237 0.64 13.93 1.94
CA VAL A 237 0.08 14.01 0.59
C VAL A 237 1.21 13.92 -0.42
N LEU A 238 1.58 12.70 -0.80
CA LEU A 238 2.45 12.45 -1.95
C LEU A 238 1.57 12.26 -3.19
N GLY A 239 1.99 12.79 -4.34
CA GLY A 239 1.34 12.49 -5.60
C GLY A 239 2.32 12.42 -6.75
N PHE A 240 2.43 11.25 -7.37
CA PHE A 240 3.16 11.05 -8.61
C PHE A 240 2.40 11.66 -9.78
N GLY A 241 3.12 12.39 -10.65
CA GLY A 241 2.54 13.16 -11.76
C GLY A 241 1.45 14.14 -11.32
N ARG A 242 1.65 14.83 -10.19
CA ARG A 242 0.74 15.81 -9.61
C ARG A 242 1.44 17.10 -9.21
N GLN A 243 0.89 18.22 -9.67
CA GLN A 243 1.20 19.55 -9.14
C GLN A 243 -0.08 20.32 -8.82
N HIS A 244 -0.22 20.69 -7.55
CA HIS A 244 -1.46 21.25 -7.02
C HIS A 244 -2.70 20.38 -7.31
N LYS A 245 -3.51 20.74 -8.31
CA LYS A 245 -4.68 19.98 -8.77
C LYS A 245 -4.54 19.48 -10.22
N ASP A 246 -3.41 19.78 -10.85
CA ASP A 246 -3.07 19.35 -12.18
C ASP A 246 -2.51 17.92 -12.15
N LYS A 247 -2.77 17.20 -13.23
CA LYS A 247 -2.47 15.78 -13.44
C LYS A 247 -1.64 15.68 -14.70
N PHE A 248 -0.62 14.85 -14.67
CA PHE A 248 0.37 14.80 -15.72
C PHE A 248 0.51 13.40 -16.34
N LEU A 249 0.16 12.34 -15.62
CA LEU A 249 0.27 10.97 -16.15
C LEU A 249 -0.83 10.72 -17.19
N ASP A 250 -0.47 10.17 -18.35
CA ASP A 250 -1.42 9.80 -19.41
C ASP A 250 -1.11 8.46 -20.09
N THR A 251 -0.07 7.76 -19.64
CA THR A 251 0.34 6.42 -20.07
C THR A 251 0.04 5.37 -19.02
N VAL A 252 0.25 4.09 -19.34
CA VAL A 252 0.24 3.02 -18.34
C VAL A 252 1.48 3.21 -17.46
N GLN A 253 1.28 3.30 -16.15
CA GLN A 253 2.33 3.37 -15.14
C GLN A 253 2.04 2.39 -14.00
N THR A 254 3.10 1.90 -13.35
CA THR A 254 3.07 0.98 -12.22
C THR A 254 3.70 1.60 -10.97
N PHE A 255 3.05 1.41 -9.83
CA PHE A 255 3.48 1.93 -8.54
C PHE A 255 3.52 0.80 -7.51
N SER A 256 4.55 0.73 -6.68
CA SER A 256 4.56 -0.15 -5.50
C SER A 256 4.31 0.61 -4.22
N ILE A 257 3.64 -0.05 -3.28
CA ILE A 257 3.55 0.34 -1.87
C ILE A 257 3.92 -0.85 -0.98
N GLY A 258 4.71 -0.61 0.07
CA GLY A 258 5.16 -1.68 0.95
C GLY A 258 5.82 -1.18 2.23
N PHE A 259 6.14 -2.13 3.12
CA PHE A 259 6.97 -1.86 4.30
C PHE A 259 8.38 -2.40 4.11
N ILE A 260 9.36 -1.65 4.60
CA ILE A 260 10.74 -2.10 4.76
C ILE A 260 11.05 -2.10 6.26
N GLU A 261 11.55 -3.21 6.78
CA GLU A 261 11.90 -3.40 8.21
C GLU A 261 13.25 -2.76 8.55
N SER A 262 13.40 -1.49 8.17
CA SER A 262 14.56 -0.63 8.47
C SER A 262 14.16 0.84 8.31
N THR A 263 14.88 1.72 9.02
CA THR A 263 14.83 3.18 8.85
C THR A 263 16.16 3.76 8.36
N ASP A 264 17.12 2.87 8.02
CA ASP A 264 18.40 3.24 7.43
C ASP A 264 18.25 3.49 5.92
N TYR A 265 18.69 4.66 5.47
CA TYR A 265 18.54 5.09 4.09
C TYR A 265 19.17 4.11 3.09
N ALA A 266 20.37 3.58 3.37
CA ALA A 266 21.06 2.70 2.44
C ALA A 266 20.31 1.38 2.28
N VAL A 267 19.78 0.83 3.37
CA VAL A 267 18.93 -0.37 3.33
C VAL A 267 17.64 -0.12 2.55
N ILE A 268 17.01 1.04 2.74
CA ILE A 268 15.77 1.42 2.04
C ILE A 268 16.04 1.51 0.53
N SER A 269 17.03 2.31 0.14
CA SER A 269 17.40 2.49 -1.27
C SER A 269 17.81 1.18 -1.94
N GLU A 270 18.60 0.32 -1.26
CA GLU A 270 18.98 -0.99 -1.79
C GLU A 270 17.75 -1.90 -1.97
N THR A 271 16.81 -1.88 -1.03
CA THR A 271 15.60 -2.70 -1.10
C THR A 271 14.69 -2.27 -2.24
N ILE A 272 14.51 -0.96 -2.43
CA ILE A 272 13.72 -0.39 -3.53
C ILE A 272 14.34 -0.73 -4.89
N ASN A 273 15.66 -0.61 -5.04
CA ASN A 273 16.35 -1.00 -6.27
C ASN A 273 16.12 -2.49 -6.62
N LYS A 274 16.16 -3.38 -5.62
CA LYS A 274 15.84 -4.81 -5.82
C LYS A 274 14.39 -5.07 -6.21
N THR A 275 13.45 -4.17 -5.87
CA THR A 275 12.06 -4.29 -6.30
C THR A 275 11.92 -4.06 -7.81
N LEU A 276 12.67 -3.12 -8.38
CA LEU A 276 12.67 -2.83 -9.83
C LEU A 276 13.26 -3.95 -10.67
N GLU A 277 14.14 -4.78 -10.11
CA GLU A 277 14.78 -5.90 -10.81
C GLU A 277 13.88 -7.14 -10.97
N LYS A 278 12.66 -7.14 -10.42
CA LYS A 278 11.78 -8.32 -10.30
C LYS A 278 10.52 -8.25 -11.16
#